data_AF-W0BCL5-F1
#
_entry.id   AF-W0BCL5-F1
#
_cell.length_a   1.000
_cell.length_b   1.000
_cell.length_c   1.000
_cell.angle_alpha   90.00
_cell.angle_beta   90.00
_cell.angle_gamma   90.00
#
_symmetry.space_group_name_H-M   'P 1'
#
loop_
_entity.id
_entity.type
_entity.pdbx_description
1 polymer ?
#
loop_
_entity_poly.entity_id
_entity_poly.type
_entity_poly.pdbx_seq_one_letter_code
_entity_poly.pdbx_strand_id
1 'polypeptide(L)'
;MKRMFCWLLLSLLYLPVAFAADEQILKPILILNHIKVIAPHEQKGDELYFDITAFWADKPRKYYQVPKPPRYWASADSDKINSVPLWSEPLKPGQVVILLISLMDIDVLPMDPDDLIGIVRVKLKNENGVLHAIWSIPNRSIGPETIMGQKGEIQKFELSGPYGDYEIYLSLQSK
;
A
#
# COMPACT_ATOMS: atom_id res chain seq x y z
N MET A 1 -26.24 12.81 -69.04
CA MET A 1 -26.16 13.24 -67.63
C MET A 1 -25.71 12.07 -66.74
N LYS A 2 -24.42 11.75 -66.66
CA LYS A 2 -23.88 10.65 -65.82
C LYS A 2 -22.40 10.86 -65.49
N ARG A 3 -22.04 11.93 -64.78
CA ARG A 3 -20.65 12.15 -64.30
C ARG A 3 -20.63 13.04 -63.07
N MET A 4 -21.23 12.63 -61.96
CA MET A 4 -21.08 13.41 -60.71
C MET A 4 -21.36 12.64 -59.41
N PHE A 5 -21.25 11.30 -59.42
CA PHE A 5 -21.62 10.46 -58.27
C PHE A 5 -20.47 9.61 -57.69
N CYS A 6 -19.21 9.95 -57.98
CA CYS A 6 -18.06 9.13 -57.56
C CYS A 6 -17.13 9.80 -56.53
N TRP A 7 -17.38 11.07 -56.17
CA TRP A 7 -16.50 11.83 -55.26
C TRP A 7 -16.98 11.91 -53.81
N LEU A 8 -18.16 11.36 -53.50
CA LEU A 8 -18.74 11.37 -52.14
C LEU A 8 -18.39 10.15 -51.28
N LEU A 9 -17.74 9.13 -51.85
CA LEU A 9 -17.40 7.89 -51.14
C LEU A 9 -15.96 7.85 -50.61
N LEU A 10 -15.11 8.85 -50.91
CA LEU A 10 -13.71 8.87 -50.49
C LEU A 10 -13.44 9.65 -49.19
N SER A 11 -14.45 10.31 -48.61
CA SER A 11 -14.31 11.10 -47.36
C SER A 11 -14.64 10.31 -46.08
N LEU A 12 -15.14 9.07 -46.19
CA LEU A 12 -15.55 8.24 -45.05
C LEU A 12 -14.41 7.41 -44.41
N LEU A 13 -13.17 7.51 -44.92
CA LEU A 13 -12.03 6.71 -44.45
C LEU A 13 -11.14 7.42 -43.41
N TYR A 14 -11.51 8.61 -42.95
CA TYR A 14 -10.78 9.33 -41.90
C TYR A 14 -11.61 9.45 -40.62
N LEU A 15 -12.23 8.36 -40.17
CA LEU A 15 -12.64 8.27 -38.77
C LEU A 15 -11.39 7.94 -37.96
N PRO A 16 -10.87 8.86 -37.13
CA PRO A 16 -9.83 8.49 -36.17
C PRO A 16 -10.46 7.44 -35.26
N VAL A 17 -10.01 6.19 -35.40
CA VAL A 17 -10.24 5.17 -34.38
C VAL A 17 -9.44 5.64 -33.18
N ALA A 18 -10.07 6.47 -32.34
CA ALA A 18 -9.58 6.75 -31.01
C ALA A 18 -9.61 5.41 -30.29
N PHE A 19 -8.47 4.71 -30.26
CA PHE A 19 -8.24 3.66 -29.31
C PHE A 19 -8.35 4.32 -27.94
N ALA A 20 -9.53 4.21 -27.33
CA ALA A 20 -9.66 4.44 -25.90
C ALA A 20 -8.73 3.41 -25.26
N ALA A 21 -7.55 3.87 -24.83
CA ALA A 21 -6.71 3.07 -23.98
C ALA A 21 -7.56 2.68 -22.78
N ASP A 22 -7.82 1.39 -22.62
CA ASP A 22 -8.59 0.87 -21.51
C ASP A 22 -7.90 1.36 -20.23
N GLU A 23 -8.53 2.28 -19.49
CA GLU A 23 -7.98 2.79 -18.25
C GLU A 23 -8.01 1.65 -17.24
N GLN A 24 -6.97 0.82 -17.23
CA GLN A 24 -6.84 -0.29 -16.29
C GLN A 24 -6.56 0.27 -14.89
N ILE A 25 -7.63 0.67 -14.22
CA ILE A 25 -7.61 1.09 -12.82
C ILE A 25 -7.37 -0.16 -11.97
N LEU A 26 -6.28 -0.16 -11.22
CA LEU A 26 -5.96 -1.24 -10.29
C LEU A 26 -6.56 -0.92 -8.92
N LYS A 27 -6.93 -1.94 -8.15
CA LYS A 27 -7.29 -1.77 -6.74
C LYS A 27 -6.35 -2.57 -5.85
N PRO A 28 -5.13 -2.06 -5.58
CA PRO A 28 -4.20 -2.70 -4.67
C PRO A 28 -4.78 -2.86 -3.27
N ILE A 29 -4.39 -3.94 -2.59
CA ILE A 29 -4.67 -4.22 -1.19
C ILE A 29 -3.33 -4.50 -0.51
N LEU A 30 -2.99 -3.69 0.49
CA LEU A 30 -1.88 -3.95 1.41
C LEU A 30 -2.37 -4.90 2.50
N ILE A 31 -1.68 -6.02 2.67
CA ILE A 31 -2.04 -7.08 3.61
C ILE A 31 -0.92 -7.29 4.62
N LEU A 32 -1.28 -7.27 5.89
CA LEU A 32 -0.46 -7.80 6.99
C LEU A 32 -0.66 -9.30 7.07
N ASN A 33 0.40 -10.06 6.83
CA ASN A 33 0.37 -11.52 6.86
C ASN A 33 0.68 -12.04 8.26
N HIS A 34 1.60 -11.38 8.98
CA HIS A 34 2.06 -11.82 10.29
C HIS A 34 2.84 -10.70 11.00
N ILE A 35 2.79 -10.71 12.33
CA ILE A 35 3.67 -9.95 13.23
C ILE A 35 4.37 -10.97 14.12
N LYS A 36 5.69 -10.89 14.22
CA LYS A 36 6.48 -11.68 15.16
C LYS A 36 7.15 -10.75 16.16
N VAL A 37 6.92 -11.00 17.44
CA VAL A 37 7.58 -10.30 18.54
C VAL A 37 8.98 -10.88 18.72
N ILE A 38 10.00 -10.03 18.68
CA ILE A 38 11.39 -10.41 19.00
C ILE A 38 11.70 -10.00 20.44
N ALA A 39 11.41 -8.75 20.80
CA ALA A 39 11.50 -8.25 22.17
C ALA A 39 10.44 -7.14 22.36
N PRO A 40 9.39 -7.35 23.18
CA PRO A 40 8.43 -6.29 23.48
C PRO A 40 9.06 -5.23 24.38
N HIS A 41 8.50 -4.02 24.38
CA HIS A 41 8.90 -2.98 25.32
C HIS A 41 8.46 -3.31 26.75
N GLU A 42 7.20 -3.75 26.89
CA GLU A 42 6.58 -4.01 28.18
C GLU A 42 6.63 -5.48 28.60
N GLN A 43 6.69 -5.73 29.92
CA GLN A 43 6.70 -7.09 30.47
C GLN A 43 5.42 -7.87 30.17
N LYS A 44 4.28 -7.18 30.01
CA LYS A 44 2.99 -7.80 29.69
C LYS A 44 2.71 -7.87 28.19
N GLY A 45 3.62 -7.32 27.39
CA GLY A 45 3.46 -7.14 25.97
C GLY A 45 2.74 -5.82 25.63
N ASP A 46 3.11 -5.30 24.48
CA ASP A 46 2.69 -4.01 23.92
C ASP A 46 1.27 -4.05 23.30
N GLU A 47 0.61 -2.91 23.22
CA GLU A 47 -0.71 -2.70 22.61
C GLU A 47 -0.60 -2.15 21.18
N LEU A 48 -0.54 -3.06 20.20
CA LEU A 48 -0.13 -2.75 18.85
C LEU A 48 -1.27 -2.26 17.94
N TYR A 49 -0.95 -1.32 17.07
CA TYR A 49 -1.73 -0.99 15.87
C TYR A 49 -0.84 -0.50 14.73
N PHE A 50 -1.41 -0.41 13.52
CA PHE A 50 -0.78 0.28 12.39
C PHE A 50 -1.44 1.61 12.11
N ASP A 51 -0.63 2.66 11.97
CA ASP A 51 -1.01 3.90 11.29
C ASP A 51 -0.46 3.90 9.85
N ILE A 52 -1.34 4.14 8.88
CA ILE A 52 -1.00 4.16 7.47
C ILE A 52 -1.28 5.57 6.94
N THR A 53 -0.22 6.29 6.60
CA THR A 53 -0.34 7.57 5.89
C THR A 53 -0.13 7.36 4.40
N ALA A 54 -1.11 7.77 3.60
CA ALA A 54 -1.07 7.68 2.15
C ALA A 54 -0.89 9.05 1.50
N PHE A 55 0.08 9.15 0.59
CA PHE A 55 0.44 10.36 -0.14
C PHE A 55 0.26 10.18 -1.64
N TRP A 56 -0.43 11.13 -2.26
CA TRP A 56 -0.51 11.28 -3.71
C TRP A 56 0.04 12.64 -4.11
N ALA A 57 0.44 12.79 -5.37
CA ALA A 57 0.92 14.07 -5.88
C ALA A 57 -0.19 15.13 -5.97
N ASP A 58 -1.43 14.71 -6.21
CA ASP A 58 -2.57 15.54 -6.61
C ASP A 58 -3.75 15.52 -5.61
N LYS A 59 -3.57 14.91 -4.44
CA LYS A 59 -4.65 14.75 -3.44
C LYS A 59 -4.17 15.05 -2.03
N PRO A 60 -5.07 15.47 -1.13
CA PRO A 60 -4.77 15.51 0.30
C PRO A 60 -4.31 14.13 0.79
N ARG A 61 -3.33 14.14 1.71
CA ARG A 61 -2.91 12.94 2.43
C ARG A 61 -4.08 12.33 3.20
N LYS A 62 -4.10 11.01 3.32
CA LYS A 62 -5.11 10.27 4.09
C LYS A 62 -4.43 9.43 5.16
N TYR A 63 -5.15 9.21 6.26
CA TYR A 63 -4.69 8.47 7.43
C TYR A 63 -5.63 7.31 7.70
N TYR A 64 -5.07 6.16 8.06
CA TYR A 64 -5.80 4.94 8.34
C TYR A 64 -5.21 4.25 9.55
N GLN A 65 -6.04 3.98 10.56
CA GLN A 65 -5.63 3.20 11.72
C GLN A 65 -6.24 1.79 11.64
N VAL A 66 -5.39 0.78 11.81
CA VAL A 66 -5.80 -0.63 11.80
C VAL A 66 -5.16 -1.37 12.98
N PRO A 67 -5.96 -1.97 13.90
CA PRO A 67 -7.42 -1.93 13.90
C PRO A 67 -7.98 -0.53 14.21
N LYS A 68 -9.24 -0.28 13.88
CA LYS A 68 -9.87 1.02 14.16
C LYS A 68 -10.05 1.21 15.68
N PRO A 69 -9.79 2.41 16.22
CA PRO A 69 -10.06 2.73 17.63
C PRO A 69 -11.48 2.36 18.08
N PRO A 70 -11.65 2.00 19.36
CA PRO A 70 -10.63 1.94 20.41
C PRO A 70 -9.89 0.58 20.47
N ARG A 71 -9.92 -0.20 19.38
CA ARG A 71 -9.30 -1.53 19.35
C ARG A 71 -7.80 -1.43 19.09
N TYR A 72 -7.08 -2.41 19.61
CA TYR A 72 -5.66 -2.70 19.37
C TYR A 72 -5.46 -4.22 19.38
N TRP A 73 -4.24 -4.67 19.07
CA TRP A 73 -3.84 -6.05 19.26
C TRP A 73 -2.83 -6.15 20.40
N ALA A 74 -3.08 -7.03 21.37
CA ALA A 74 -2.03 -7.38 22.31
C ALA A 74 -0.89 -8.10 21.56
N SER A 75 0.35 -7.65 21.74
CA SER A 75 1.54 -8.27 21.13
C SER A 75 1.67 -9.76 21.52
N ALA A 76 1.20 -10.14 22.70
CA ALA A 76 1.10 -11.52 23.16
C ALA A 76 0.21 -12.42 22.26
N ASP A 77 -0.71 -11.80 21.50
CA ASP A 77 -1.60 -12.47 20.54
C ASP A 77 -1.18 -12.27 19.08
N SER A 78 0.02 -11.73 18.84
CA SER A 78 0.53 -11.40 17.50
C SER A 78 0.52 -12.58 16.51
N ASP A 79 0.79 -13.79 16.99
CA ASP A 79 0.74 -15.03 16.18
C ASP A 79 -0.66 -15.32 15.61
N LYS A 80 -1.72 -14.77 16.21
CA LYS A 80 -3.10 -14.91 15.73
C LYS A 80 -3.46 -13.88 14.66
N ILE A 81 -2.63 -12.85 14.46
CA ILE A 81 -2.86 -11.80 13.49
C ILE A 81 -2.36 -12.29 12.13
N ASN A 82 -3.31 -12.63 11.25
CA ASN A 82 -3.00 -13.07 9.90
C ASN A 82 -3.94 -12.47 8.85
N SER A 83 -3.40 -12.27 7.64
CA SER A 83 -4.12 -11.82 6.46
C SER A 83 -5.04 -10.60 6.67
N VAL A 84 -4.59 -9.62 7.45
CA VAL A 84 -5.37 -8.40 7.76
C VAL A 84 -5.16 -7.36 6.66
N PRO A 85 -6.22 -6.86 6.01
CA PRO A 85 -6.10 -5.75 5.08
C PRO A 85 -5.82 -4.45 5.84
N LEU A 86 -4.68 -3.82 5.56
CA LEU A 86 -4.28 -2.55 6.16
C LEU A 86 -4.78 -1.35 5.35
N TRP A 87 -4.76 -1.45 4.02
CA TRP A 87 -5.12 -0.35 3.13
C TRP A 87 -5.58 -0.85 1.76
N SER A 88 -6.53 -0.16 1.13
CA SER A 88 -6.89 -0.39 -0.27
C SER A 88 -7.58 0.83 -0.89
N GLU A 89 -7.04 1.34 -2.00
CA GLU A 89 -7.67 2.38 -2.82
C GLU A 89 -7.38 2.16 -4.32
N PRO A 90 -8.24 2.68 -5.21
CA PRO A 90 -8.00 2.62 -6.64
C PRO A 90 -6.78 3.45 -7.07
N LEU A 91 -6.02 2.93 -8.02
CA LEU A 91 -4.84 3.55 -8.62
C LEU A 91 -4.99 3.58 -10.14
N LYS A 92 -5.14 4.78 -10.70
CA LYS A 92 -5.26 4.99 -12.15
C LYS A 92 -3.91 4.77 -12.86
N PRO A 93 -3.90 4.47 -14.17
CA PRO A 93 -2.67 4.42 -14.95
C PRO A 93 -1.82 5.68 -14.77
N GLY A 94 -0.52 5.50 -14.54
CA GLY A 94 0.46 6.57 -14.30
C GLY A 94 0.43 7.15 -12.87
N GLN A 95 -0.60 6.87 -12.08
CA GLN A 95 -0.73 7.40 -10.72
C GLN A 95 0.27 6.71 -9.79
N VAL A 96 0.83 7.50 -8.88
CA VAL A 96 1.74 7.06 -7.82
C VAL A 96 1.08 7.32 -6.47
N VAL A 97 1.18 6.36 -5.56
CA VAL A 97 0.89 6.56 -4.13
C VAL A 97 2.08 6.08 -3.30
N ILE A 98 2.42 6.84 -2.27
CA ILE A 98 3.41 6.43 -1.28
C ILE A 98 2.64 6.13 0.01
N LEU A 99 2.85 4.94 0.57
CA LEU A 99 2.33 4.58 1.88
C LEU A 99 3.48 4.58 2.87
N LEU A 100 3.28 5.22 4.02
CA LEU A 100 4.06 5.02 5.23
C LEU A 100 3.23 4.15 6.16
N ILE A 101 3.78 3.02 6.56
CA ILE A 101 3.15 1.98 7.35
C ILE A 101 3.90 1.92 8.68
N SER A 102 3.34 2.55 9.70
CA SER A 102 3.93 2.69 11.02
C SER A 102 3.36 1.63 11.94
N LEU A 103 4.21 0.81 12.56
CA LEU A 103 3.82 0.00 13.72
C LEU A 103 3.96 0.86 14.97
N MET A 104 2.88 0.95 15.73
CA MET A 104 2.74 1.81 16.90
C MET A 104 2.36 0.96 18.12
N ASP A 105 2.77 1.41 19.30
CA ASP A 105 2.32 0.95 20.60
C ASP A 105 1.40 2.02 21.24
N ILE A 106 0.30 1.61 21.86
CA ILE A 106 -0.64 2.55 22.50
C ILE A 106 -0.20 2.81 23.93
N ASP A 107 -0.01 4.08 24.26
CA ASP A 107 0.13 4.48 25.65
C ASP A 107 -1.25 4.59 26.33
N VAL A 108 -1.43 3.86 27.43
CA VAL A 108 -2.70 3.80 28.15
C VAL A 108 -2.92 5.02 29.07
N LEU A 109 -1.89 5.87 29.26
CA LEU A 109 -1.96 7.05 30.12
C LEU A 109 -2.40 8.30 29.33
N PRO A 110 -3.28 9.15 29.90
CA PRO A 110 -4.10 10.10 29.15
C PRO A 110 -3.35 11.25 28.45
N MET A 111 -2.01 11.32 28.53
CA MET A 111 -1.21 12.45 28.04
C MET A 111 0.05 12.03 27.29
N ASP A 112 0.38 10.74 27.20
CA ASP A 112 1.57 10.29 26.48
C ASP A 112 1.20 9.96 25.02
N PRO A 113 2.01 10.41 24.04
CA PRO A 113 1.77 10.10 22.65
C PRO A 113 2.19 8.65 22.36
N ASP A 114 1.36 7.92 21.61
CA ASP A 114 1.66 6.57 21.13
C ASP A 114 3.09 6.43 20.59
N ASP A 115 3.74 5.34 20.98
CA ASP A 115 5.14 5.09 20.73
C ASP A 115 5.37 4.46 19.35
N LEU A 116 6.22 5.08 18.53
CA LEU A 116 6.57 4.58 17.21
C LEU A 116 7.64 3.48 17.31
N ILE A 117 7.27 2.25 16.97
CA ILE A 117 8.19 1.11 16.91
C ILE A 117 9.01 1.15 15.61
N GLY A 118 8.36 1.38 14.47
CA GLY A 118 9.06 1.44 13.19
C GLY A 118 8.17 1.73 11.99
N ILE A 119 8.79 2.09 10.86
CA ILE A 119 8.10 2.49 9.64
C ILE A 119 8.58 1.67 8.45
N VAL A 120 7.64 1.17 7.66
CA VAL A 120 7.89 0.67 6.30
C VAL A 120 7.29 1.65 5.30
N ARG A 121 8.04 1.94 4.25
CA ARG A 121 7.60 2.76 3.11
C ARG A 121 7.39 1.86 1.90
N VAL A 122 6.25 2.00 1.25
CA VAL A 122 6.03 1.42 -0.08
C VAL A 122 5.56 2.47 -1.07
N LYS A 123 6.26 2.57 -2.19
CA LYS A 123 5.84 3.39 -3.33
C LYS A 123 5.15 2.47 -4.33
N LEU A 124 3.89 2.73 -4.61
CA LEU A 124 3.07 2.02 -5.58
C LEU A 124 2.88 2.87 -6.82
N LYS A 125 3.01 2.27 -8.00
CA LYS A 125 2.74 2.91 -9.29
C LYS A 125 1.98 1.95 -10.19
N ASN A 126 0.90 2.41 -10.80
CA ASN A 126 0.24 1.68 -11.87
C ASN A 126 0.91 2.07 -13.19
N GLU A 127 1.74 1.20 -13.75
CA GLU A 127 2.33 1.37 -15.07
C GLU A 127 1.55 0.53 -16.08
N ASN A 128 0.61 1.16 -16.79
CA ASN A 128 -0.18 0.52 -17.85
C ASN A 128 -0.89 -0.78 -17.42
N GLY A 129 -1.50 -0.81 -16.23
CA GLY A 129 -2.19 -1.98 -15.71
C GLY A 129 -1.32 -2.95 -14.92
N VAL A 130 -0.02 -2.64 -14.77
CA VAL A 130 0.91 -3.40 -13.93
C VAL A 130 1.20 -2.61 -12.66
N LEU A 131 1.07 -3.25 -11.49
CA LEU A 131 1.38 -2.60 -10.22
C LEU A 131 2.88 -2.78 -9.91
N HIS A 132 3.62 -1.69 -9.93
CA HIS A 132 5.01 -1.64 -9.47
C HIS A 132 5.05 -1.20 -8.01
N ALA A 133 5.80 -1.91 -7.18
CA ALA A 133 5.97 -1.63 -5.76
C ALA A 133 7.46 -1.53 -5.41
N ILE A 134 7.85 -0.46 -4.73
CA ILE A 134 9.22 -0.30 -4.22
C ILE A 134 9.13 -0.18 -2.71
N TRP A 135 9.70 -1.15 -2.00
CA TRP A 135 9.72 -1.21 -0.55
C TRP A 135 11.00 -0.60 0.00
N SER A 136 10.91 0.00 1.18
CA SER A 136 12.06 0.57 1.88
C SER A 136 11.73 0.77 3.35
N ILE A 137 12.75 0.84 4.20
CA ILE A 137 12.64 1.38 5.56
C ILE A 137 13.20 2.81 5.51
N PRO A 138 12.48 3.85 5.96
CA PRO A 138 13.01 5.21 6.00
C PRO A 138 14.37 5.26 6.70
N ASN A 139 15.30 6.06 6.17
CA ASN A 139 16.66 6.24 6.69
C ASN A 139 17.57 4.99 6.65
N ARG A 140 17.12 3.89 6.02
CA ARG A 140 17.98 2.78 5.58
C ARG A 140 18.11 2.83 4.05
N SER A 141 19.19 2.29 3.49
CA SER A 141 19.42 2.25 2.04
C SER A 141 18.27 1.56 1.27
N ILE A 142 18.21 1.77 -0.05
CA ILE A 142 17.17 1.29 -0.98
C ILE A 142 16.77 -0.16 -0.66
N GLY A 143 15.47 -0.41 -0.42
CA GLY A 143 14.93 -1.73 -0.12
C GLY A 143 14.54 -2.51 -1.39
N PRO A 144 13.94 -3.71 -1.26
CA PRO A 144 13.62 -4.55 -2.40
C PRO A 144 12.57 -3.90 -3.32
N GLU A 145 12.80 -4.00 -4.64
CA GLU A 145 11.82 -3.66 -5.66
C GLU A 145 10.99 -4.90 -6.03
N THR A 146 9.67 -4.80 -6.01
CA THR A 146 8.74 -5.87 -6.36
C THR A 146 7.84 -5.42 -7.51
N ILE A 147 7.85 -6.13 -8.63
CA ILE A 147 6.92 -5.91 -9.74
C ILE A 147 5.79 -6.92 -9.63
N MET A 148 4.57 -6.47 -9.37
CA MET A 148 3.42 -7.36 -9.27
C MET A 148 2.90 -7.72 -10.67
N GLY A 149 2.95 -9.01 -10.95
CA GLY A 149 2.71 -9.64 -12.26
C GLY A 149 3.20 -11.10 -12.27
N GLN A 150 4.08 -11.45 -11.33
CA GLN A 150 4.40 -12.82 -10.93
C GLN A 150 4.28 -12.89 -9.40
N LYS A 151 3.34 -13.72 -8.91
CA LYS A 151 3.01 -14.08 -7.50
C LYS A 151 3.29 -13.03 -6.40
N GLY A 152 2.22 -12.59 -5.71
CA GLY A 152 2.26 -11.76 -4.49
C GLY A 152 3.27 -12.26 -3.44
N GLU A 153 4.46 -11.68 -3.43
CA GLU A 153 5.55 -12.07 -2.53
C GLU A 153 5.34 -11.41 -1.16
N ILE A 154 5.56 -12.19 -0.10
CA ILE A 154 5.56 -11.68 1.26
C ILE A 154 6.93 -11.06 1.54
N GLN A 155 6.93 -9.79 1.90
CA GLN A 155 8.12 -9.03 2.28
C GLN A 155 8.24 -9.00 3.81
N LYS A 156 9.43 -9.33 4.32
CA LYS A 156 9.77 -9.29 5.75
C LYS A 156 10.48 -7.98 6.06
N PHE A 157 10.08 -7.31 7.14
CA PHE A 157 10.75 -6.12 7.66
C PHE A 157 11.06 -6.27 9.14
N GLU A 158 12.32 -6.00 9.51
CA GLU A 158 12.79 -5.93 10.89
C GLU A 158 12.71 -4.48 11.37
N LEU A 159 11.78 -4.25 12.30
CA LEU A 159 11.50 -2.97 12.93
C LEU A 159 12.06 -3.02 14.35
N SER A 160 13.13 -2.27 14.56
CA SER A 160 13.82 -2.15 15.84
C SER A 160 13.84 -0.70 16.26
N GLY A 161 13.35 -0.43 17.46
CA GLY A 161 13.26 0.91 18.04
C GLY A 161 13.44 0.89 19.55
N PRO A 162 13.39 2.06 20.20
CA PRO A 162 13.43 2.16 21.66
C PRO A 162 12.24 1.46 22.35
N TYR A 163 11.16 1.23 21.60
CA TYR A 163 9.90 0.65 22.07
C TYR A 163 9.70 -0.79 21.58
N GLY A 164 10.80 -1.52 21.41
CA GLY A 164 10.78 -2.95 21.10
C GLY A 164 11.29 -3.32 19.70
N ASP A 165 11.41 -4.63 19.51
CA ASP A 165 11.91 -5.29 18.32
C ASP A 165 10.87 -6.25 17.74
N TYR A 166 10.53 -6.03 16.48
CA TYR A 166 9.45 -6.71 15.78
C TYR A 166 9.86 -7.10 14.37
N GLU A 167 9.32 -8.21 13.88
CA GLU A 167 9.30 -8.51 12.45
C GLU A 167 7.86 -8.40 11.93
N ILE A 168 7.66 -7.70 10.82
CA ILE A 168 6.36 -7.64 10.15
C ILE A 168 6.45 -8.21 8.74
N TYR A 169 5.38 -8.88 8.31
CA TYR A 169 5.31 -9.58 7.05
C TYR A 169 4.19 -8.99 6.20
N LEU A 170 4.54 -8.25 5.14
CA LEU A 170 3.58 -7.51 4.32
C LEU A 170 3.52 -8.06 2.91
N SER A 171 2.35 -8.03 2.29
CA SER A 171 2.20 -8.36 0.87
C SER A 171 1.23 -7.40 0.19
N LEU A 172 1.32 -7.36 -1.13
CA LEU A 172 0.37 -6.64 -1.98
C LEU A 172 -0.41 -7.64 -2.82
N GLN A 173 -1.69 -7.35 -2.98
CA GLN A 173 -2.55 -8.00 -3.96
C GLN A 173 -3.11 -6.93 -4.88
N SER A 174 -3.20 -7.22 -6.18
CA SER A 174 -3.92 -6.37 -7.13
C SER A 174 -5.07 -7.18 -7.71
N LYS A 175 -6.29 -6.68 -7.54
CA LYS A 175 -7.47 -7.14 -8.29
C LYS A 175 -7.75 -6.19 -9.44
#